data_AF-A0A920D1U7-F1
#
_entry.id   AF-A0A920D1U7-F1
#
_cell.length_a   1.000
_cell.length_b   1.000
_cell.length_c   1.000
_cell.angle_alpha   90.00
_cell.angle_beta   90.00
_cell.angle_gamma   90.00
#
_symmetry.space_group_name_H-M   'P 1'
#
loop_
_entity.id
_entity.type
_entity.pdbx_description
1 polymer ?
#
loop_
_entity_poly.entity_id
_entity_poly.type
_entity_poly.pdbx_seq_one_letter_code
_entity_poly.pdbx_strand_id
1 'polypeptide(L)'
;MLAFHIVMSVATTVLVCVMLADPAVWNPDFIQQLEAAGIISAGGEGFDTVVSIWFGVTEWLIVAIGLFALIDIISEIYKWYRVKTSA
;
A
#
# COMPACT_ATOMS: atom_id res chain seq x y z
N MET A 1 25.88 -5.52 -3.82
CA MET A 1 24.50 -6.01 -4.03
C MET A 1 23.50 -5.42 -3.04
N LEU A 2 23.84 -5.21 -1.76
CA LEU A 2 22.92 -4.69 -0.73
C LEU A 2 22.36 -3.28 -1.05
N ALA A 3 23.21 -2.35 -1.50
CA ALA A 3 22.75 -1.03 -1.95
C ALA A 3 21.77 -1.08 -3.13
N PHE A 4 21.96 -2.02 -4.08
CA PHE A 4 21.02 -2.23 -5.18
C PHE A 4 19.69 -2.78 -4.69
N HIS A 5 19.72 -3.70 -3.72
CA HIS A 5 18.51 -4.26 -3.12
C HIS A 5 17.68 -3.18 -2.39
N ILE A 6 18.31 -2.36 -1.56
CA ILE A 6 17.66 -1.23 -0.88
C ILE A 6 17.05 -0.26 -1.91
N VAL A 7 17.80 0.12 -2.96
CA VAL A 7 17.30 1.03 -3.99
C VAL A 7 16.10 0.44 -4.73
N MET A 8 16.15 -0.84 -5.09
CA MET A 8 15.03 -1.51 -5.75
C MET A 8 13.82 -1.64 -4.83
N SER A 9 14.01 -1.97 -3.55
CA SER A 9 12.94 -2.06 -2.55
C SER A 9 12.25 -0.71 -2.36
N VAL A 10 13.02 0.38 -2.21
CA VAL A 10 12.47 1.73 -2.14
C VAL A 10 11.72 2.10 -3.42
N ALA A 11 12.30 1.83 -4.59
CA ALA A 11 11.69 2.15 -5.87
C ALA A 11 10.37 1.40 -6.09
N THR A 12 10.30 0.11 -5.76
CA THR A 12 9.07 -0.68 -5.89
C THR A 12 8.03 -0.25 -4.87
N THR A 13 8.40 0.04 -3.63
CA THR A 13 7.47 0.58 -2.63
C THR A 13 6.88 1.91 -3.09
N VAL A 14 7.71 2.85 -3.56
CA VAL A 14 7.22 4.14 -4.06
C VAL A 14 6.28 3.94 -5.24
N LEU A 15 6.63 3.06 -6.19
CA LEU A 15 5.78 2.77 -7.33
C LEU A 15 4.41 2.21 -6.91
N VAL A 16 4.38 1.26 -5.98
CA VAL A 16 3.14 0.68 -5.45
C VAL A 16 2.31 1.72 -4.71
N CYS A 17 2.93 2.56 -3.87
CA CYS A 17 2.22 3.65 -3.18
C CYS A 17 1.59 4.65 -4.18
N VAL A 18 2.31 5.00 -5.25
CA VAL A 18 1.77 5.86 -6.31
C VAL A 18 0.61 5.19 -7.05
N MET A 19 0.73 3.90 -7.37
CA MET A 19 -0.39 3.16 -7.99
C MET A 19 -1.62 3.09 -7.07
N LEU A 20 -1.43 2.90 -5.77
CA LEU A 20 -2.51 2.82 -4.80
C LEU A 20 -3.15 4.19 -4.50
N ALA A 21 -2.39 5.27 -4.62
CA ALA A 21 -2.87 6.62 -4.36
C ALA A 21 -3.90 7.10 -5.41
N ASP A 22 -3.84 6.56 -6.63
CA ASP A 22 -4.83 6.84 -7.66
C ASP A 22 -5.80 5.66 -7.84
N PRO A 23 -7.07 5.79 -7.42
CA PRO A 23 -8.08 4.76 -7.63
C PRO A 23 -8.23 4.37 -9.10
N ALA A 24 -7.97 5.29 -10.05
CA ALA A 24 -8.04 5.01 -11.48
C ALA A 24 -6.96 4.00 -11.94
N VAL A 25 -5.86 3.91 -11.18
CA VAL A 25 -4.77 2.97 -11.45
C VAL A 25 -4.94 1.69 -10.64
N TRP A 26 -5.36 1.79 -9.38
CA TRP A 26 -5.52 0.63 -8.50
C TRP A 26 -6.77 -0.20 -8.81
N ASN A 27 -7.96 0.41 -8.72
CA ASN A 27 -9.23 -0.28 -8.97
C ASN A 27 -10.39 0.75 -9.09
N PRO A 28 -10.63 1.32 -10.28
CA PRO A 28 -11.65 2.34 -10.48
C PRO A 28 -13.07 1.79 -10.32
N ASP A 29 -13.27 0.52 -10.68
CA ASP A 29 -14.59 -0.06 -10.87
C ASP A 29 -15.11 -0.80 -9.63
N PHE A 30 -14.38 -0.78 -8.50
CA PHE A 30 -14.76 -1.56 -7.32
C PHE A 30 -16.17 -1.21 -6.81
N ILE A 31 -16.47 0.09 -6.67
CA ILE A 31 -17.79 0.56 -6.20
C ILE A 31 -18.88 0.20 -7.21
N GLN A 32 -18.61 0.35 -8.50
CA GLN A 32 -19.55 0.01 -9.56
C GLN A 32 -19.85 -1.51 -9.60
N GLN A 33 -18.84 -2.35 -9.33
CA GLN A 33 -19.02 -3.80 -9.24
C GLN A 33 -19.86 -4.20 -8.03
N LEU A 34 -19.70 -3.52 -6.88
CA LEU A 34 -20.53 -3.75 -5.70
C LEU A 34 -21.99 -3.34 -5.94
N GLU A 35 -22.22 -2.26 -6.68
CA GLU A 35 -23.55 -1.83 -7.10
C GLU A 35 -24.17 -2.84 -8.08
N ALA A 36 -23.43 -3.26 -9.10
CA ALA A 36 -23.89 -4.25 -10.08
C ALA A 36 -24.18 -5.62 -9.45
N ALA A 37 -23.49 -5.98 -8.37
CA ALA A 37 -23.73 -7.17 -7.57
C ALA A 37 -24.93 -7.05 -6.62
N GLY A 38 -25.55 -5.86 -6.51
CA GLY A 38 -26.66 -5.58 -5.59
C GLY A 38 -26.26 -5.58 -4.12
N ILE A 39 -24.96 -5.48 -3.80
CA ILE A 39 -24.44 -5.41 -2.43
C ILE A 39 -24.68 -4.02 -1.85
N ILE A 40 -24.48 -3.00 -2.68
CA ILE A 40 -24.79 -1.60 -2.35
C ILE A 40 -25.76 -1.04 -3.38
N SER A 41 -26.53 -0.03 -2.99
CA SER A 41 -27.44 0.69 -3.89
C SER A 41 -27.11 2.16 -3.84
N ALA A 42 -26.94 2.80 -4.99
CA ALA A 42 -26.69 4.23 -5.07
C ALA A 42 -27.80 5.02 -4.36
N GLY A 43 -27.43 5.87 -3.40
CA GLY A 43 -28.38 6.64 -2.57
C GLY A 43 -28.99 5.87 -1.39
N GLY A 44 -28.62 4.60 -1.17
CA GLY A 44 -28.96 3.85 0.03
C GLY A 44 -28.02 4.18 1.21
N GLU A 45 -28.50 3.99 2.44
CA GLU A 45 -27.74 4.33 3.67
C GLU A 45 -26.35 3.67 3.74
N GLY A 46 -26.18 2.48 3.14
CA GLY A 46 -24.91 1.75 3.12
C GLY A 46 -23.89 2.24 2.09
N PHE A 47 -24.29 3.03 1.09
CA PHE A 47 -23.42 3.41 -0.02
C PHE A 47 -22.24 4.28 0.44
N ASP A 48 -22.54 5.41 1.08
CA ASP A 48 -21.50 6.35 1.56
C ASP A 48 -20.56 5.70 2.58
N THR A 49 -21.09 4.79 3.39
CA THR A 49 -20.31 4.03 4.37
C THR A 49 -19.29 3.12 3.68
N VAL A 50 -19.72 2.34 2.69
CA VAL A 50 -18.84 1.42 1.95
C VAL A 50 -17.80 2.19 1.13
N VAL A 51 -18.21 3.27 0.47
CA VAL A 51 -17.30 4.15 -0.28
C VAL A 51 -16.24 4.73 0.66
N SER A 52 -16.63 5.25 1.82
CA SER A 52 -15.71 5.78 2.84
C SER A 52 -14.74 4.72 3.36
N ILE A 53 -15.24 3.51 3.65
CA ILE A 53 -14.38 2.39 4.09
C ILE A 53 -13.38 2.01 2.99
N TRP A 54 -13.79 1.93 1.72
CA TRP A 54 -12.89 1.58 0.62
C TRP A 54 -11.74 2.58 0.48
N PHE A 55 -12.03 3.87 0.49
CA PHE A 55 -11.00 4.90 0.45
C PHE A 55 -10.11 4.89 1.69
N GLY A 56 -10.70 4.76 2.88
CA GLY A 56 -9.93 4.67 4.13
C GLY A 56 -9.02 3.44 4.19
N VAL A 57 -9.49 2.28 3.73
CA VAL A 57 -8.69 1.05 3.67
C VAL A 57 -7.54 1.20 2.67
N THR A 58 -7.78 1.82 1.52
CA THR A 58 -6.74 2.07 0.51
C THR A 58 -5.65 3.00 1.06
N GLU A 59 -6.03 4.06 1.78
CA GLU A 59 -5.09 4.96 2.44
C GLU A 59 -4.27 4.24 3.52
N TRP A 60 -4.93 3.47 4.40
CA TRP A 60 -4.25 2.68 5.43
C TRP A 60 -3.31 1.62 4.83
N LEU A 61 -3.65 1.07 3.66
CA LEU A 61 -2.78 0.13 2.95
C LEU A 61 -1.48 0.79 2.49
N ILE A 62 -1.55 2.02 1.96
CA ILE A 62 -0.37 2.81 1.58
C ILE A 62 0.52 3.05 2.80
N VAL A 63 -0.07 3.45 3.93
CA VAL A 63 0.65 3.65 5.19
C VAL A 63 1.34 2.37 5.66
N ALA A 64 0.63 1.24 5.63
CA ALA A 64 1.17 -0.06 6.02
C ALA A 64 2.36 -0.48 5.14
N ILE A 65 2.26 -0.33 3.82
CA ILE A 65 3.34 -0.63 2.88
C ILE A 65 4.57 0.24 3.17
N GLY A 66 4.37 1.54 3.38
CA GLY A 66 5.45 2.45 3.77
C GLY A 66 6.14 2.04 5.06
N LEU A 67 5.37 1.62 6.08
CA LEU A 67 5.91 1.13 7.35
C LEU A 67 6.72 -0.15 7.17
N PHE A 68 6.23 -1.12 6.38
CA PHE A 68 6.97 -2.35 6.12
C PHE A 68 8.28 -2.10 5.38
N ALA A 69 8.28 -1.23 4.38
CA ALA A 69 9.50 -0.85 3.67
C ALA A 69 10.52 -0.18 4.59
N LEU A 70 10.06 0.68 5.51
CA LEU A 70 10.94 1.31 6.50
C LEU A 70 11.58 0.27 7.44
N ILE A 71 10.78 -0.69 7.92
CA ILE A 71 11.27 -1.78 8.79
C ILE A 71 12.29 -2.65 8.04
N ASP A 72 12.03 -2.95 6.77
CA ASP A 72 12.93 -3.76 5.93
C ASP A 72 14.29 -3.06 5.76
N ILE A 73 14.28 -1.77 5.39
CA ILE A 73 15.50 -0.96 5.26
C ILE A 73 16.29 -0.90 6.57
N ILE A 74 15.62 -0.65 7.71
CA ILE A 74 16.27 -0.62 9.02
C ILE A 74 16.88 -1.99 9.36
N SER A 75 16.18 -3.07 9.05
CA SER A 75 16.63 -4.45 9.30
C SER A 75 17.87 -4.80 8.48
N GLU A 76 17.90 -4.40 7.21
CA GLU A 76 19.06 -4.56 6.34
C GLU A 76 20.27 -3.77 6.82
N ILE A 77 20.06 -2.50 7.18
CA ILE A 77 21.11 -1.63 7.74
C ILE A 77 21.66 -2.25 9.03
N TYR A 78 20.79 -2.69 9.94
CA TYR A 78 21.20 -3.31 11.19
C TYR A 78 22.02 -4.60 10.98
N LYS A 79 21.59 -5.47 10.06
CA LYS A 79 22.33 -6.69 9.69
C LYS A 79 23.71 -6.35 9.15
N TRP A 80 23.82 -5.34 8.29
CA TRP A 80 25.09 -4.89 7.73
C TRP A 80 26.03 -4.34 8.81
N TYR A 81 25.52 -3.49 9.71
CA TYR A 81 26.31 -2.98 10.83
C TYR A 81 26.81 -4.11 11.72
N ARG A 82 25.94 -5.03 12.16
CA ARG A 82 26.33 -6.16 13.01
C ARG A 82 27.43 -7.03 12.38
N VAL A 83 27.32 -7.33 11.10
CA VAL A 83 28.36 -8.12 10.39
C VAL A 83 29.69 -7.37 10.37
N LYS A 84 29.67 -6.05 10.18
CA LYS A 84 30.88 -5.22 10.16
C LYS A 84 31.54 -5.07 11.53
N THR A 85 30.78 -5.08 12.63
CA THR A 85 31.34 -5.01 14.00
C THR A 85 31.82 -6.35 14.53
N SER A 86 31.40 -7.48 13.94
CA SER A 86 31.87 -8.83 14.30
C SER A 86 33.04 -9.34 13.45
N ALA A 87 33.48 -8.57 12.46
CA ALA A 87 34.65 -8.83 11.61
C ALA A 87 35.83 -7.93 12.03
#